data_AF-A0A662AUC0-F1
#
_entry.id   AF-A0A662AUC0-F1
#
_cell.length_a   1.000
_cell.length_b   1.000
_cell.length_c   1.000
_cell.angle_alpha   90.00
_cell.angle_beta   90.00
_cell.angle_gamma   90.00
#
_symmetry.space_group_name_H-M   'P 1'
#
loop_
_entity.id
_entity.type
_entity.pdbx_description
1 polymer ?
#
loop_
_entity_poly.entity_id
_entity_poly.type
_entity_poly.pdbx_seq_one_letter_code
_entity_poly.pdbx_strand_id
1 'polypeptide(L)'
;IMKMLDKTSSGWAYWAYMKNDKWSPFDENDASHAARDIIVRPYPQCVAGQPVSYGYDPDENKFWLNFISDKDIKAPTEIYIPENNYPNGWNLNIDKEQKLWETKWDENRRILQLFTKNYENMEFKIIIGPKKE
;
A
#
# COMPACT_ATOMS: atom_id res chain seq x y z
N ILE A 1 -10.17 -9.71 -10.52
CA ILE A 1 -10.88 -9.37 -9.25
C ILE A 1 -10.17 -8.24 -8.53
N MET A 2 -8.89 -8.41 -8.14
CA MET A 2 -8.13 -7.39 -7.39
C MET A 2 -8.18 -5.98 -8.00
N LYS A 3 -7.91 -5.84 -9.31
CA LYS A 3 -8.00 -4.54 -10.00
C LYS A 3 -9.38 -3.86 -9.89
N MET A 4 -10.47 -4.62 -9.77
CA MET A 4 -11.82 -4.06 -9.60
C MET A 4 -12.04 -3.57 -8.17
N LEU A 5 -11.58 -4.34 -7.18
CA LEU A 5 -11.67 -3.97 -5.76
C LEU A 5 -10.85 -2.70 -5.48
N ASP A 6 -9.65 -2.59 -6.04
CA ASP A 6 -8.83 -1.37 -5.97
C ASP A 6 -9.57 -0.17 -6.58
N LYS A 7 -10.15 -0.34 -7.78
CA LYS A 7 -10.89 0.72 -8.49
C LYS A 7 -12.09 1.24 -7.71
N THR A 8 -12.73 0.38 -6.91
CA THR A 8 -13.88 0.74 -6.08
C THR A 8 -13.50 1.10 -4.65
N SER A 9 -12.20 1.07 -4.31
CA SER A 9 -11.69 1.26 -2.96
C SER A 9 -12.42 0.42 -1.91
N SER A 10 -12.86 -0.78 -2.31
CA SER A 10 -13.65 -1.67 -1.47
C SER A 10 -12.75 -2.64 -0.72
N GLY A 11 -12.96 -2.73 0.59
CA GLY A 11 -12.38 -3.80 1.40
C GLY A 11 -12.91 -5.18 0.97
N TRP A 12 -12.15 -6.22 1.30
CA TRP A 12 -12.49 -7.60 0.99
C TRP A 12 -11.92 -8.54 2.06
N ALA A 13 -12.51 -9.72 2.17
CA ALA A 13 -12.00 -10.81 2.99
C ALA A 13 -11.86 -12.05 2.08
N TYR A 14 -10.66 -12.63 2.04
CA TYR A 14 -10.42 -13.85 1.29
C TYR A 14 -11.12 -15.02 1.99
N TRP A 15 -11.90 -15.79 1.23
CA TRP A 15 -12.43 -17.07 1.70
C TRP A 15 -11.53 -18.20 1.16
N ALA A 16 -10.77 -18.92 1.97
CA ALA A 16 -10.69 -18.84 3.44
C ALA A 16 -9.26 -19.01 3.97
N TYR A 17 -9.08 -18.63 5.23
CA TYR A 17 -7.89 -18.98 6.01
C TYR A 17 -8.17 -20.28 6.77
N MET A 18 -7.67 -21.40 6.25
CA MET A 18 -7.94 -22.75 6.75
C MET A 18 -6.66 -23.58 6.72
N LYS A 19 -6.38 -24.25 7.85
CA LYS A 19 -5.25 -25.18 7.93
C LYS A 19 -5.47 -26.37 7.00
N ASN A 20 -4.40 -26.78 6.32
CA ASN A 20 -4.40 -27.95 5.42
C ASN A 20 -5.40 -27.86 4.24
N ASP A 21 -5.73 -26.64 3.80
CA ASP A 21 -6.53 -26.38 2.60
C ASP A 21 -5.64 -25.83 1.47
N LYS A 22 -5.73 -26.45 0.29
CA LYS A 22 -4.98 -26.05 -0.92
C LYS A 22 -5.40 -24.67 -1.46
N TRP A 23 -6.58 -24.19 -1.07
CA TRP A 23 -7.06 -22.85 -1.40
C TRP A 23 -6.63 -21.82 -0.38
N SER A 24 -6.11 -22.21 0.79
CA SER A 24 -5.64 -21.22 1.74
C SER A 24 -4.39 -20.52 1.23
N PRO A 25 -4.26 -19.20 1.41
CA PRO A 25 -3.07 -18.48 0.97
C PRO A 25 -1.83 -18.83 1.80
N PHE A 26 -2.00 -19.42 2.98
CA PHE A 26 -0.91 -19.82 3.86
C PHE A 26 -1.18 -21.24 4.37
N ASP A 27 -0.15 -22.08 4.42
CA ASP A 27 -0.20 -23.39 5.05
C ASP A 27 0.51 -23.42 6.41
N GLU A 28 0.59 -24.60 7.05
CA GLU A 28 1.26 -24.77 8.35
C GLU A 28 2.78 -24.53 8.30
N ASN A 29 3.39 -24.52 7.10
CA ASN A 29 4.82 -24.31 6.88
C ASN A 29 5.15 -22.95 6.23
N ASP A 30 4.17 -22.04 6.16
CA ASP A 30 4.25 -20.78 5.41
C ASP A 30 4.66 -20.95 3.93
N ALA A 31 4.42 -22.13 3.35
CA ALA A 31 4.71 -22.39 1.95
C ALA A 31 3.83 -21.47 1.08
N SER A 32 4.47 -20.74 0.16
CA SER A 32 3.73 -19.82 -0.71
C SER A 32 2.80 -20.60 -1.63
N HIS A 33 1.50 -20.32 -1.54
CA HIS A 33 0.52 -20.69 -2.54
C HIS A 33 0.33 -19.53 -3.53
N ALA A 34 -0.05 -19.84 -4.77
CA ALA A 34 -0.34 -18.83 -5.79
C ALA A 34 -1.36 -17.76 -5.33
N ALA A 35 -2.25 -18.12 -4.39
CA ALA A 35 -3.17 -17.16 -3.76
C ALA A 35 -2.44 -16.09 -2.92
N ARG A 36 -1.36 -16.45 -2.19
CA ARG A 36 -0.53 -15.50 -1.41
C ARG A 36 0.01 -14.39 -2.29
N ASP A 37 0.59 -14.75 -3.42
CA ASP A 37 1.21 -13.81 -4.35
C ASP A 37 0.19 -12.83 -4.98
N ILE A 38 -1.09 -13.20 -4.97
CA ILE A 38 -2.19 -12.34 -5.44
C ILE A 38 -2.69 -11.41 -4.34
N ILE A 39 -2.82 -11.90 -3.10
CA ILE A 39 -3.49 -11.16 -2.02
C ILE A 39 -2.52 -10.33 -1.16
N VAL A 40 -1.26 -10.76 -1.05
CA VAL A 40 -0.20 -10.02 -0.34
C VAL A 40 0.35 -8.99 -1.31
N ARG A 41 0.01 -7.73 -1.06
CA ARG A 41 0.36 -6.61 -1.94
C ARG A 41 0.36 -5.30 -1.16
N PRO A 42 1.04 -4.26 -1.65
CA PRO A 42 0.95 -2.94 -1.04
C PRO A 42 -0.47 -2.36 -1.17
N TYR A 43 -0.93 -1.71 -0.10
CA TYR A 43 -2.23 -1.05 -0.07
C TYR A 43 -2.27 0.03 1.03
N PRO A 44 -3.11 1.07 0.88
CA PRO A 44 -3.31 2.05 1.95
C PRO A 44 -4.17 1.42 3.06
N GLN A 45 -3.61 1.31 4.27
CA GLN A 45 -4.37 0.89 5.44
C GLN A 45 -5.22 2.04 5.99
N CYS A 46 -4.67 3.25 5.96
CA CYS A 46 -5.32 4.47 6.41
C CYS A 46 -4.88 5.65 5.53
N VAL A 47 -5.79 6.56 5.21
CA VAL A 47 -5.50 7.77 4.41
C VAL A 47 -5.88 9.00 5.21
N ALA A 48 -4.94 9.93 5.36
CA ALA A 48 -5.15 11.22 6.04
C ALA A 48 -5.89 12.21 5.13
N GLY A 49 -7.13 11.89 4.80
CA GLY A 49 -8.00 12.65 3.91
C GLY A 49 -8.88 11.74 3.07
N GLN A 50 -9.22 12.18 1.86
CA GLN A 50 -10.10 11.45 0.97
C GLN A 50 -9.30 10.65 -0.07
N PRO A 51 -9.31 9.31 -0.06
CA PRO A 51 -8.76 8.52 -1.15
C PRO A 51 -9.54 8.78 -2.44
N VAL A 52 -8.83 9.15 -3.51
CA VAL A 52 -9.41 9.39 -4.84
C VAL A 52 -9.30 8.13 -5.68
N SER A 53 -8.13 7.50 -5.67
CA SER A 53 -7.90 6.21 -6.34
C SER A 53 -6.60 5.58 -5.82
N TYR A 54 -6.51 4.26 -5.86
CA TYR A 54 -5.25 3.56 -5.67
C TYR A 54 -5.24 2.28 -6.50
N GLY A 55 -4.09 1.64 -6.58
CA GLY A 55 -3.97 0.33 -7.19
C GLY A 55 -2.55 -0.19 -7.11
N TYR A 56 -2.39 -1.44 -7.53
CA TYR A 56 -1.10 -2.09 -7.59
C TYR A 56 -0.99 -2.94 -8.85
N ASP A 57 0.07 -2.70 -9.61
CA ASP A 57 0.47 -3.49 -10.76
C ASP A 57 1.49 -4.56 -10.33
N PRO A 58 1.12 -5.86 -10.31
CA PRO A 58 2.02 -6.93 -9.94
C PRO A 58 3.11 -7.19 -11.00
N ASP A 59 2.92 -6.79 -12.26
CA ASP A 59 3.89 -7.04 -13.33
C ASP A 59 5.10 -6.08 -13.18
N GLU A 60 4.86 -4.85 -12.69
CA GLU A 60 5.89 -3.85 -12.43
C GLU A 60 6.28 -3.72 -10.94
N ASN A 61 5.61 -4.45 -10.05
CA ASN A 61 5.63 -4.23 -8.60
C ASN A 61 5.40 -2.75 -8.24
N LYS A 62 4.40 -2.11 -8.87
CA LYS A 62 4.17 -0.68 -8.76
C LYS A 62 2.84 -0.37 -8.11
N PHE A 63 2.89 0.27 -6.95
CA PHE A 63 1.73 0.79 -6.24
C PHE A 63 1.55 2.28 -6.52
N TRP A 64 0.30 2.74 -6.62
CA TRP A 64 -0.03 4.16 -6.65
C TRP A 64 -1.19 4.47 -5.72
N LEU A 65 -1.15 5.67 -5.14
CA LEU A 65 -2.23 6.26 -4.35
C LEU A 65 -2.39 7.71 -4.76
N ASN A 66 -3.62 8.10 -5.09
CA ASN A 66 -4.07 9.47 -5.22
C ASN A 66 -5.07 9.79 -4.11
N PHE A 67 -4.84 10.86 -3.37
CA PHE A 67 -5.75 11.29 -2.31
C PHE A 67 -5.74 12.81 -2.15
N ILE A 68 -6.85 13.35 -1.68
CA ILE A 68 -6.94 14.74 -1.24
C ILE A 68 -6.66 14.75 0.26
N SER A 69 -5.53 15.33 0.65
CA SER A 69 -5.16 15.47 2.06
C SER A 69 -6.14 16.37 2.81
N ASP A 70 -6.36 16.05 4.09
CA ASP A 70 -7.10 16.90 5.01
C ASP A 70 -6.13 17.59 5.99
N LYS A 71 -6.04 18.92 5.91
CA LYS A 71 -5.11 19.73 6.73
C LYS A 71 -5.34 19.58 8.24
N ASP A 72 -6.54 19.18 8.65
CA ASP A 72 -6.92 19.08 10.05
C ASP A 72 -6.56 17.71 10.66
N ILE A 73 -6.28 16.70 9.82
CA ILE A 73 -5.80 15.38 10.25
C ILE A 73 -4.29 15.45 10.52
N LYS A 74 -3.87 15.11 11.74
CA LYS A 74 -2.46 15.06 12.16
C LYS A 74 -1.86 13.65 12.14
N ALA A 75 -2.69 12.63 12.01
CA ALA A 75 -2.26 11.25 11.82
C ALA A 75 -1.72 11.04 10.39
N PRO A 76 -0.79 10.10 10.17
CA PRO A 76 -0.26 9.84 8.84
C PRO A 76 -1.23 9.05 7.97
N THR A 77 -1.04 9.15 6.66
CA THR A 77 -1.44 8.10 5.72
C THR A 77 -0.53 6.89 5.95
N GLU A 78 -1.09 5.72 6.22
CA GLU A 78 -0.34 4.46 6.45
C GLU A 78 -0.48 3.55 5.23
N ILE A 79 0.64 3.15 4.63
CA ILE A 79 0.70 2.26 3.46
C ILE A 79 1.51 1.02 3.84
N TYR A 80 0.90 -0.15 3.73
CA TYR A 80 1.60 -1.42 3.92
C TYR A 80 2.48 -1.71 2.71
N ILE A 81 3.74 -2.11 2.93
CA ILE A 81 4.70 -2.45 1.88
C ILE A 81 5.32 -3.84 2.16
N PRO A 82 4.78 -4.90 1.55
CA PRO A 82 5.27 -6.27 1.76
C PRO A 82 6.71 -6.45 1.25
N GLU A 83 7.52 -7.23 1.98
CA GLU A 83 8.91 -7.52 1.60
C GLU A 83 9.02 -8.36 0.31
N ASN A 84 8.17 -9.38 0.14
CA ASN A 84 8.23 -10.28 -1.02
C ASN A 84 8.08 -9.56 -2.36
N ASN A 85 7.33 -8.45 -2.40
CA ASN A 85 7.17 -7.66 -3.63
C ASN A 85 8.35 -6.71 -3.88
N TYR A 86 9.19 -6.47 -2.87
CA TYR A 86 10.30 -5.51 -2.89
C TYR A 86 11.55 -6.07 -2.19
N PRO A 87 12.11 -7.23 -2.64
CA PRO A 87 13.22 -7.90 -1.95
C PRO A 87 14.50 -7.05 -1.91
N ASN A 88 14.69 -6.18 -2.91
CA ASN A 88 15.84 -5.25 -2.99
C ASN A 88 15.50 -3.85 -2.45
N GLY A 89 14.36 -3.73 -1.75
CA GLY A 89 13.80 -2.46 -1.30
C GLY A 89 12.94 -1.76 -2.34
N TRP A 90 12.40 -0.62 -1.93
CA TRP A 90 11.45 0.18 -2.69
C TRP A 90 11.87 1.65 -2.71
N ASN A 91 11.36 2.38 -3.70
CA ASN A 91 11.49 3.82 -3.83
C ASN A 91 10.11 4.48 -3.77
N LEU A 92 10.07 5.68 -3.20
CA LEU A 92 8.89 6.52 -3.10
C LEU A 92 9.04 7.74 -3.99
N ASN A 93 8.03 7.99 -4.82
CA ASN A 93 7.89 9.23 -5.58
C ASN A 93 6.58 9.90 -5.17
N ILE A 94 6.64 11.19 -4.86
CA ILE A 94 5.49 12.02 -4.53
C ILE A 94 5.51 13.21 -5.47
N ASP A 95 4.36 13.54 -6.07
CA ASP A 95 4.21 14.65 -7.02
C ASP A 95 4.26 16.06 -6.39
N LYS A 96 4.78 16.17 -5.16
CA LYS A 96 4.85 17.40 -4.37
C LYS A 96 6.25 17.63 -3.83
N GLU A 97 6.57 18.91 -3.66
CA GLU A 97 7.82 19.35 -3.05
C GLU A 97 8.02 18.72 -1.67
N GLN A 98 9.26 18.31 -1.37
CA GLN A 98 9.65 17.66 -0.11
C GLN A 98 9.22 18.42 1.14
N LYS A 99 9.13 19.76 1.09
CA LYS A 99 8.73 20.60 2.23
C LYS A 99 7.27 20.36 2.68
N LEU A 100 6.43 19.82 1.78
CA LEU A 100 5.00 19.59 2.01
C LEU A 100 4.71 18.25 2.67
N TRP A 101 5.73 17.42 2.91
CA TRP A 101 5.53 16.10 3.47
C TRP A 101 6.74 15.58 4.25
N GLU A 102 6.49 14.60 5.10
CA GLU A 102 7.52 13.86 5.83
C GLU A 102 7.11 12.40 5.87
N THR A 103 8.08 11.49 5.84
CA THR A 103 7.83 10.07 5.96
C THR A 103 8.55 9.46 7.15
N LYS A 104 7.95 8.40 7.69
CA LYS A 104 8.57 7.50 8.66
C LYS A 104 8.33 6.07 8.19
N TRP A 105 9.34 5.23 8.38
CA TRP A 105 9.28 3.81 8.03
C TRP A 105 9.27 2.97 9.30
N ASP A 106 8.22 2.16 9.47
CA ASP A 106 8.13 1.15 10.51
C ASP A 106 8.50 -0.21 9.92
N GLU A 107 9.75 -0.64 10.14
CA GLU A 107 10.28 -1.90 9.64
C GLU A 107 9.51 -3.11 10.20
N ASN A 108 9.12 -3.07 11.47
CA ASN A 108 8.47 -4.20 12.14
C ASN A 108 7.05 -4.43 11.60
N ARG A 109 6.32 -3.35 11.34
CA ARG A 109 4.96 -3.41 10.77
C ARG A 109 4.96 -3.41 9.25
N ARG A 110 6.11 -3.12 8.62
CA ARG A 110 6.27 -2.90 7.18
C ARG A 110 5.33 -1.80 6.66
N ILE A 111 5.26 -0.69 7.40
CA ILE A 111 4.36 0.44 7.11
C ILE A 111 5.15 1.71 6.81
N LEU A 112 4.86 2.30 5.66
CA LEU A 112 5.22 3.67 5.34
C LEU A 112 4.16 4.61 5.92
N GLN A 113 4.59 5.47 6.82
CA GLN A 113 3.78 6.57 7.35
C GLN A 113 4.13 7.85 6.59
N LEU A 114 3.16 8.47 5.95
CA LEU A 114 3.29 9.74 5.26
C LEU A 114 2.48 10.83 5.99
N PHE A 115 3.19 11.85 6.45
CA PHE A 115 2.62 13.06 7.06
C PHE A 115 2.58 14.17 6.02
N THR A 116 1.43 14.83 5.86
CA THR A 116 1.30 16.00 5.00
C THR A 116 1.44 17.27 5.85
N LYS A 117 2.20 18.27 5.37
CA LYS A 117 2.54 19.53 6.07
C LYS A 117 1.87 20.74 5.42
N ASN A 118 0.75 20.50 4.76
CA ASN A 118 -0.03 21.49 4.02
C ASN A 118 -0.94 22.32 4.95
N TYR A 119 -1.16 23.57 4.56
CA TYR A 119 -2.06 24.50 5.26
C TYR A 119 -3.47 24.53 4.66
N GLU A 120 -3.67 23.88 3.52
CA GLU A 120 -4.93 23.74 2.79
C GLU A 120 -5.04 22.33 2.21
N ASN A 121 -6.26 21.83 2.02
CA ASN A 121 -6.47 20.51 1.44
C ASN A 121 -5.93 20.47 0.01
N MET A 122 -5.09 19.48 -0.28
CA MET A 122 -4.43 19.38 -1.59
C MET A 122 -4.30 17.93 -2.05
N GLU A 123 -4.29 17.74 -3.37
CA GLU A 123 -4.12 16.44 -4.00
C GLU A 123 -2.65 15.99 -3.93
N PHE A 124 -2.42 14.77 -3.47
CA PHE A 124 -1.13 14.08 -3.47
C PHE A 124 -1.20 12.83 -4.33
N LYS A 125 -0.23 12.66 -5.21
CA LYS A 125 -0.03 11.44 -6.02
C LYS A 125 1.26 10.79 -5.61
N ILE A 126 1.15 9.55 -5.17
CA ILE A 126 2.26 8.76 -4.66
C ILE A 126 2.44 7.55 -5.56
N ILE A 127 3.69 7.21 -5.84
CA ILE A 127 4.08 5.98 -6.49
C ILE A 127 5.14 5.30 -5.62
N ILE A 128 4.92 4.02 -5.34
CA ILE A 128 5.91 3.13 -4.73
C ILE A 128 6.27 2.08 -5.77
N GLY A 129 7.56 1.93 -6.04
CA GLY A 129 8.07 0.96 -7.01
C GLY A 129 9.37 0.31 -6.53
N PRO A 130 9.86 -0.72 -7.22
CA PRO A 130 11.12 -1.37 -6.87
C PRO A 130 12.26 -0.37 -6.92
N LYS A 131 13.22 -0.53 -6.01
CA LYS A 131 14.47 0.23 -6.07
C LYS A 131 15.22 -0.16 -7.34
N LYS A 132 15.56 0.83 -8.17
CA LYS A 132 16.45 0.60 -9.33
C LYS A 132 17.87 0.42 -8.82
N GLU A 133 18.55 -0.61 -9.31
CA GLU A 133 19.99 -0.82 -9.12
C GLU A 133 20.81 0.34 -9.71
#